data_AF-A0A2H6EJ83-F1
#
_entry.id   AF-A0A2H6EJ83-F1
#
_cell.length_a   1.000
_cell.length_b   1.000
_cell.length_c   1.000
_cell.angle_alpha   90.00
_cell.angle_beta   90.00
_cell.angle_gamma   90.00
#
_symmetry.space_group_name_H-M   'P 1'
#
loop_
_entity.id
_entity.type
_entity.pdbx_description
1 polymer ?
#
loop_
_entity_poly.entity_id
_entity_poly.type
_entity_poly.pdbx_seq_one_letter_code
_entity_poly.pdbx_strand_id
1 'polypeptide(L)'
;MSITKKYIKNKKKYRVAFTIPKEISREFKTACVVGDFNRWDPHANEMKRIKKTGEFKTKIELPEHREFKFRYLLDGEQWINDETADKYIITHFGDAEDCVIVLD
;
A
#
# COMPACT_ATOMS: atom_id res chain seq x y z
N MET A 1 -0.48 -4.33 -9.78
CA MET A 1 -0.01 -4.42 -8.38
C MET A 1 -0.73 -5.56 -7.68
N SER A 2 -0.43 -5.84 -6.41
CA SER A 2 -1.17 -6.86 -5.67
C SER A 2 -1.17 -6.60 -4.16
N ILE A 3 -2.33 -6.88 -3.55
CA ILE A 3 -2.56 -6.80 -2.11
C ILE A 3 -2.92 -8.19 -1.60
N THR A 4 -2.13 -8.73 -0.67
CA THR A 4 -2.45 -10.00 -0.01
C THR A 4 -2.78 -9.78 1.46
N LYS A 5 -3.97 -10.21 1.89
CA LYS A 5 -4.43 -10.09 3.28
C LYS A 5 -4.32 -11.44 3.97
N LYS A 6 -3.57 -11.52 5.08
CA LYS A 6 -3.48 -12.73 5.91
C LYS A 6 -3.92 -12.42 7.33
N TYR A 7 -5.01 -13.03 7.78
CA TYR A 7 -5.47 -12.89 9.16
C TYR A 7 -4.54 -13.61 10.15
N ILE A 8 -4.18 -12.92 11.24
CA ILE A 8 -3.34 -13.40 12.33
C ILE A 8 -4.22 -13.55 13.58
N LYS A 9 -4.83 -14.73 13.71
CA LYS A 9 -5.85 -15.04 14.74
C LYS A 9 -5.43 -14.64 16.17
N ASN A 10 -4.19 -14.95 16.57
CA ASN A 10 -3.72 -14.67 17.93
C ASN A 10 -3.52 -13.18 18.24
N LYS A 11 -3.41 -12.33 17.20
CA LYS A 11 -3.25 -10.88 17.33
C LYS A 11 -4.51 -10.10 16.98
N LYS A 12 -5.55 -10.76 16.43
CA LYS A 12 -6.76 -10.10 15.91
C LYS A 12 -6.42 -8.98 14.91
N LYS A 13 -5.52 -9.28 13.99
CA LYS A 13 -4.98 -8.34 12.99
C LYS A 13 -4.82 -9.03 11.64
N TYR A 14 -4.83 -8.25 10.58
CA TYR A 14 -4.39 -8.68 9.26
C TYR A 14 -2.95 -8.25 9.02
N ARG A 15 -2.13 -9.16 8.50
CA ARG A 15 -0.89 -8.82 7.82
C ARG A 15 -1.19 -8.61 6.35
N VAL A 16 -1.16 -7.36 5.92
CA VAL A 16 -1.40 -6.94 4.55
C VAL A 16 -0.05 -6.79 3.86
N ALA A 17 0.17 -7.50 2.77
CA ALA A 17 1.35 -7.39 1.94
C ALA A 17 1.03 -6.59 0.68
N PHE A 18 1.75 -5.49 0.48
CA PHE A 18 1.64 -4.64 -0.69
C PHE A 18 2.81 -4.94 -1.63
N THR A 19 2.53 -5.09 -2.92
CA THR A 19 3.54 -5.42 -3.94
C THR A 19 3.38 -4.59 -5.20
N ILE A 20 4.45 -3.90 -5.60
CA ILE A 20 4.56 -3.23 -6.90
C ILE A 20 5.38 -4.13 -7.83
N PRO A 21 4.84 -4.52 -9.00
CA PRO A 21 5.45 -5.50 -9.87
C PRO A 21 6.71 -4.94 -10.54
N LYS A 22 7.58 -5.82 -11.04
CA LYS A 22 8.88 -5.47 -11.62
C LYS A 22 8.76 -4.45 -12.75
N GLU A 23 7.71 -4.59 -13.55
CA GLU A 23 7.45 -3.80 -14.76
C GLU A 23 7.38 -2.31 -14.43
N ILE A 24 6.78 -1.97 -13.27
CA ILE A 24 6.72 -0.61 -12.74
C ILE A 24 7.98 -0.32 -11.93
N SER A 25 8.35 -1.20 -10.98
CA SER A 25 9.40 -0.91 -10.01
C SER A 25 10.78 -0.68 -10.64
N ARG A 26 11.05 -1.18 -11.85
CA ARG A 26 12.32 -0.98 -12.57
C ARG A 26 12.56 0.47 -13.01
N GLU A 27 11.50 1.27 -13.11
CA GLU A 27 11.54 2.66 -13.57
C GLU A 27 11.84 3.64 -12.43
N PHE A 28 11.73 3.18 -11.18
CA PHE A 28 11.87 4.01 -9.97
C PHE A 28 12.97 3.47 -9.07
N LYS A 29 13.56 4.29 -8.22
CA LYS A 29 14.61 3.87 -7.26
C LYS A 29 14.02 3.39 -5.94
N THR A 30 12.98 4.06 -5.48
CA THR A 30 12.33 3.88 -4.18
C THR A 30 10.81 3.85 -4.33
N ALA A 31 10.14 3.24 -3.36
CA ALA A 31 8.70 3.22 -3.26
C ALA A 31 8.29 3.20 -1.79
N CYS A 32 7.24 3.93 -1.45
CA CYS A 32 6.60 3.91 -0.15
C CYS A 32 5.12 3.56 -0.30
N VAL A 33 4.55 2.85 0.67
CA VAL A 33 3.09 2.78 0.81
C VAL A 33 2.68 3.78 1.89
N VAL A 34 1.72 4.63 1.59
CA VAL A 34 1.36 5.78 2.44
C VAL A 34 -0.14 5.75 2.66
N GLY A 35 -0.60 5.93 3.90
CA GLY A 35 -2.02 5.83 4.19
C GLY A 35 -2.37 6.05 5.65
N ASP A 36 -3.60 5.73 6.01
CA ASP A 36 -4.13 6.00 7.36
C ASP A 36 -3.28 5.37 8.48
N PHE A 37 -2.70 4.20 8.22
CA PHE A 37 -1.88 3.45 9.18
C PHE A 37 -0.54 4.10 9.52
N ASN A 38 -0.08 5.06 8.71
CA ASN A 38 1.12 5.84 8.98
C ASN A 38 0.84 7.35 9.00
N ARG A 39 -0.44 7.75 9.15
CA ARG A 39 -0.87 9.15 9.14
C ARG A 39 -0.41 9.90 7.88
N TRP A 40 -0.40 9.20 6.75
CA TRP A 40 0.02 9.75 5.46
C TRP A 40 1.46 10.27 5.43
N ASP A 41 2.35 9.71 6.26
CA ASP A 41 3.78 10.01 6.25
C ASP A 41 4.48 9.31 5.07
N PRO A 42 5.04 10.06 4.09
CA PRO A 42 5.71 9.48 2.92
C PRO A 42 7.03 8.77 3.23
N HIS A 43 7.55 8.89 4.45
CA HIS A 43 8.84 8.32 4.85
C HIS A 43 8.73 7.12 5.79
N ALA A 44 7.54 6.84 6.34
CA ALA A 44 7.36 5.84 7.39
C ALA A 44 7.38 4.37 6.89
N ASN A 45 6.96 4.10 5.66
CA ASN A 45 6.81 2.72 5.16
C ASN A 45 7.42 2.52 3.77
N GLU A 46 8.74 2.70 3.69
CA GLU A 46 9.53 2.34 2.51
C GLU A 46 9.40 0.83 2.18
N MET A 47 9.24 0.55 0.90
CA MET A 47 9.09 -0.79 0.36
C MET A 47 10.45 -1.35 -0.04
N LYS A 48 10.71 -2.60 0.37
CA LYS A 48 11.96 -3.26 0.03
C LYS A 48 11.92 -3.76 -1.41
N ARG A 49 12.95 -3.46 -2.20
CA ARG A 49 13.16 -4.13 -3.49
C ARG A 49 13.61 -5.57 -3.27
N ILE A 50 12.84 -6.52 -3.80
CA ILE A 50 13.15 -7.95 -3.74
C ILE A 50 14.14 -8.28 -4.85
N LYS A 51 15.41 -8.54 -4.51
CA LYS A 51 16.49 -8.74 -5.49
C LYS A 51 16.19 -9.82 -6.55
N LYS A 52 15.49 -10.90 -6.17
CA LYS A 52 15.18 -12.03 -7.07
C LYS A 52 14.11 -11.68 -8.12
N THR A 53 13.05 -10.98 -7.72
CA THR A 53 11.90 -10.70 -8.59
C THR A 53 11.93 -9.28 -9.17
N GLY A 54 12.66 -8.37 -8.53
CA GLY A 54 12.73 -6.94 -8.89
C GLY A 54 11.59 -6.11 -8.29
N GLU A 55 10.57 -6.74 -7.72
CA GLU A 55 9.38 -6.10 -7.15
C GLU A 55 9.71 -5.23 -5.93
N PHE A 56 8.93 -4.18 -5.70
CA PHE A 56 8.89 -3.56 -4.37
C PHE A 56 7.85 -4.26 -3.51
N LYS A 57 8.19 -4.53 -2.25
CA LYS A 57 7.29 -5.20 -1.33
C LYS A 57 7.43 -4.70 0.11
N THR A 58 6.30 -4.52 0.78
CA THR A 58 6.25 -4.31 2.22
C THR A 58 5.07 -5.04 2.86
N LYS A 59 5.07 -5.16 4.19
CA LYS A 59 4.01 -5.82 4.95
C LYS A 59 3.66 -4.96 6.16
N ILE A 60 2.37 -4.72 6.36
CA ILE A 60 1.85 -3.91 7.47
C ILE A 60 0.82 -4.74 8.25
N GLU A 61 0.90 -4.69 9.58
CA GLU A 61 -0.10 -5.30 10.46
C GLU A 61 -1.19 -4.26 10.79
N LEU A 62 -2.43 -4.53 10.39
CA LEU A 62 -3.58 -3.66 10.53
C LEU A 62 -4.67 -4.34 11.38
N PRO A 63 -5.43 -3.58 12.20
CA PRO A 63 -6.53 -4.15 12.96
C PRO A 63 -7.69 -4.61 12.05
N GLU A 64 -8.43 -5.60 12.52
CA GLU A 64 -9.68 -6.09 11.92
C GLU A 64 -10.84 -5.08 12.04
N HIS A 65 -11.94 -5.35 11.33
CA HIS A 65 -13.18 -4.56 11.33
C HIS A 65 -12.99 -3.07 10.98
N ARG A 66 -12.11 -2.76 10.03
CA ARG A 66 -11.81 -1.37 9.64
C ARG A 66 -11.38 -1.24 8.19
N GLU A 67 -11.69 -0.09 7.60
CA GLU A 67 -11.17 0.33 6.31
C GLU A 67 -9.97 1.29 6.47
N PHE A 68 -9.00 1.18 5.56
CA PHE A 68 -7.84 2.08 5.51
C PHE A 68 -7.65 2.61 4.10
N LYS A 69 -7.49 3.93 4.00
CA LYS A 69 -7.07 4.58 2.76
C LYS A 69 -5.56 4.52 2.60
N PHE A 70 -5.09 4.37 1.36
CA PHE A 70 -3.68 4.37 1.04
C PHE A 70 -3.42 4.71 -0.44
N ARG A 71 -2.16 5.04 -0.75
CA ARG A 71 -1.60 5.15 -2.09
C ARG A 71 -0.12 4.73 -2.06
N TYR A 72 0.50 4.52 -3.22
CA TYR A 72 1.95 4.36 -3.32
C TYR A 72 2.60 5.67 -3.76
N LEU A 73 3.76 5.98 -3.18
CA LEU A 73 4.60 7.11 -3.58
C LEU A 73 5.93 6.58 -4.11
N LEU A 74 6.20 6.84 -5.39
CA LEU A 74 7.40 6.41 -6.10
C LEU A 74 8.38 7.58 -6.21
N ASP A 75 9.64 7.33 -5.87
CA ASP A 75 10.73 8.34 -5.86
C ASP A 75 10.42 9.65 -5.12
N GLY A 76 9.44 9.62 -4.21
CA GLY A 76 9.02 10.80 -3.45
C GLY A 76 8.15 11.78 -4.23
N GLU A 77 7.83 11.50 -5.50
CA GLU A 77 7.21 12.46 -6.42
C GLU A 77 5.92 11.93 -7.06
N GLN A 78 5.89 10.65 -7.43
CA GLN A 78 4.79 10.11 -8.21
C GLN A 78 3.85 9.25 -7.37
N TRP A 79 2.60 9.72 -7.27
CA TRP A 79 1.52 8.98 -6.60
C TRP A 79 0.82 8.03 -7.56
N ILE A 80 0.71 6.75 -7.19
CA ILE A 80 -0.05 5.75 -7.95
C ILE A 80 -1.01 4.97 -7.06
N ASN A 81 -2.11 4.54 -7.68
CA ASN A 81 -3.13 3.71 -7.05
C ASN A 81 -2.92 2.23 -7.41
N ASP A 82 -3.32 1.34 -6.52
CA ASP A 82 -3.33 -0.11 -6.74
C ASP A 82 -4.63 -0.54 -7.42
N GLU A 83 -4.57 -1.11 -8.62
CA GLU A 83 -5.74 -1.58 -9.36
C GLU A 83 -6.51 -2.70 -8.64
N THR A 84 -5.86 -3.35 -7.67
CA THR A 84 -6.40 -4.46 -6.87
C THR A 84 -6.94 -4.03 -5.51
N ALA A 85 -7.03 -2.72 -5.25
CA ALA A 85 -7.70 -2.18 -4.06
C ALA A 85 -9.18 -2.61 -3.99
N ASP A 86 -9.72 -2.74 -2.78
CA ASP A 86 -11.11 -3.18 -2.63
C ASP A 86 -12.11 -2.11 -3.10
N LYS A 87 -11.76 -0.82 -2.92
CA LYS A 87 -12.54 0.33 -3.34
C LYS A 87 -11.62 1.52 -3.66
N TYR A 88 -12.22 2.55 -4.24
CA TYR A 88 -11.64 3.88 -4.41
C TYR A 88 -12.56 4.92 -3.78
N ILE A 89 -11.98 5.96 -3.20
CA ILE A 89 -12.73 7.07 -2.64
C ILE A 89 -12.10 8.38 -3.05
N ILE A 90 -12.93 9.33 -3.51
CA ILE A 90 -12.48 10.66 -3.89
C ILE A 90 -11.82 11.35 -2.68
N THR A 91 -10.68 12.00 -2.93
CA THR A 91 -9.95 12.78 -1.92
C THR A 91 -10.79 13.97 -1.46
N HIS A 92 -10.43 14.56 -0.32
CA HIS A 92 -11.14 15.75 0.16
C HIS A 92 -11.10 16.92 -0.83
N PHE A 93 -10.08 16.97 -1.69
CA PHE A 93 -9.90 18.01 -2.70
C PHE A 93 -10.69 17.77 -3.99
N GLY A 94 -11.24 16.56 -4.19
CA GLY A 94 -12.11 16.26 -5.33
C GLY A 94 -11.38 16.00 -6.65
N ASP A 95 -10.04 16.05 -6.66
CA ASP A 95 -9.18 15.99 -7.85
C ASP A 95 -8.49 14.63 -8.04
N ALA A 96 -8.57 13.75 -7.04
CA ALA A 96 -7.94 12.46 -7.03
C ALA A 96 -8.76 11.43 -6.25
N GLU A 97 -8.34 10.17 -6.29
CA GLU A 97 -8.91 9.08 -5.51
C GLU A 97 -7.83 8.39 -4.69
N ASP A 98 -8.20 7.93 -3.50
CA ASP A 98 -7.39 7.05 -2.65
C ASP A 98 -7.87 5.60 -2.80
N CYS A 99 -6.93 4.65 -2.78
CA CYS A 99 -7.26 3.24 -2.65
C CYS A 99 -7.75 2.94 -1.24
N VAL A 100 -8.67 2.00 -1.11
CA VAL A 100 -9.19 1.53 0.17
C VAL A 100 -8.95 0.03 0.32
N ILE A 101 -8.45 -0.38 1.48
CA ILE A 101 -8.49 -1.77 1.94
C ILE A 101 -9.58 -1.95 2.99
N VAL A 102 -10.41 -2.97 2.82
CA VAL A 102 -11.46 -3.41 3.74
C VAL A 102 -10.98 -4.67 4.45
N LEU A 103 -10.98 -4.64 5.79
CA LEU A 103 -10.60 -5.75 6.64
C LEU A 103 -11.79 -6.11 7.54
N ASP A 104 -12.32 -7.31 7.32
CA ASP A 104 -13.46 -7.88 8.05
C ASP A 104 -13.11 -8.33 9.47
#